data_AF-A0A4R8T835-F1
#
_entry.id   AF-A0A4R8T835-F1
#
_cell.length_a   1.000
_cell.length_b   1.000
_cell.length_c   1.000
_cell.angle_alpha   90.00
_cell.angle_beta   90.00
_cell.angle_gamma   90.00
#
_symmetry.space_group_name_H-M   'P 1'
#
loop_
_entity.id
_entity.type
_entity.pdbx_description
1 polymer ?
#
loop_
_entity_poly.entity_id
_entity_poly.type
_entity_poly.pdbx_seq_one_letter_code
_entity_poly.pdbx_strand_id
1 'polypeptide(L)'
;MADRYKLIYTVPASHLVATKDAVFSTGAGVYDDGKYVQVAFELTGQGQFKPIAAAGADPHTGAVDQLERVLEYRVEILCVGRDVAKAAVAALKR
;
A
#
# COMPACT_ATOMS: atom_id res chain seq x y z
N MET A 1 -13.13 -22.83 5.46
CA MET A 1 -12.01 -21.91 5.79
C MET A 1 -12.28 -20.59 5.10
N ALA A 2 -12.00 -19.45 5.73
CA ALA A 2 -12.17 -18.16 5.08
C ALA A 2 -11.16 -17.99 3.94
N ASP A 3 -11.57 -17.32 2.85
CA ASP A 3 -10.70 -17.01 1.72
C ASP A 3 -9.49 -16.16 2.16
N ARG A 4 -8.35 -16.36 1.51
CA ARG A 4 -7.14 -15.58 1.78
C ARG A 4 -6.82 -14.70 0.58
N TYR A 5 -6.55 -13.44 0.86
CA TYR A 5 -6.14 -12.45 -0.12
C TYR A 5 -4.77 -11.90 0.27
N LYS A 6 -4.03 -11.41 -0.73
CA LYS A 6 -2.77 -10.71 -0.53
C LYS A 6 -2.95 -9.28 -1.02
N LEU A 7 -2.95 -8.31 -0.11
CA LEU A 7 -2.95 -6.90 -0.46
C LEU A 7 -1.52 -6.50 -0.82
N ILE A 8 -1.35 -5.92 -1.99
CA ILE A 8 -0.06 -5.45 -2.49
C ILE A 8 -0.23 -3.99 -2.90
N TYR A 9 0.63 -3.11 -2.39
CA TYR A 9 0.65 -1.71 -2.76
C TYR A 9 2.08 -1.17 -2.77
N THR A 10 2.32 -0.10 -3.52
CA THR A 10 3.57 0.66 -3.50
C THR A 10 3.37 1.99 -2.81
N VAL A 11 4.38 2.45 -2.08
CA VAL A 11 4.30 3.67 -1.30
C VAL A 11 5.69 4.33 -1.17
N PRO A 12 5.80 5.67 -1.24
CA PRO A 12 7.05 6.36 -0.91
C PRO A 12 7.47 6.10 0.54
N ALA A 13 8.79 6.17 0.79
CA ALA A 13 9.35 5.97 2.13
C ALA A 13 8.68 6.83 3.23
N SER A 14 8.29 8.06 2.89
CA SER A 14 7.65 9.01 3.80
C SER A 14 6.28 8.56 4.34
N HIS A 15 5.56 7.71 3.61
CA HIS A 15 4.21 7.27 3.96
C HIS A 15 4.13 5.80 4.37
N LEU A 16 5.24 5.04 4.28
CA LEU A 16 5.30 3.61 4.52
C LEU A 16 4.70 3.19 5.88
N VAL A 17 5.09 3.87 6.96
CA VAL A 17 4.61 3.54 8.31
C VAL A 17 3.11 3.82 8.41
N ALA A 18 2.68 5.01 8.01
CA ALA A 18 1.28 5.42 8.08
C ALA A 18 0.35 4.49 7.30
N THR A 19 0.75 4.07 6.09
CA THR A 19 -0.06 3.15 5.28
C THR A 19 -0.13 1.75 5.88
N LYS A 20 0.97 1.24 6.45
CA LYS A 20 0.97 -0.07 7.14
C LYS A 20 0.08 -0.04 8.37
N ASP A 21 0.20 0.99 9.20
CA ASP A 21 -0.64 1.15 10.39
C ASP A 21 -2.12 1.24 10.04
N ALA A 22 -2.47 2.00 8.99
CA ALA A 22 -3.83 2.08 8.47
C ALA A 22 -4.36 0.69 8.05
N VAL A 23 -3.56 -0.09 7.30
CA VAL A 23 -3.93 -1.45 6.90
C VAL A 23 -4.08 -2.38 8.10
N PHE A 24 -3.13 -2.37 9.05
CA PHE A 24 -3.17 -3.24 10.23
C PHE A 24 -4.36 -2.95 11.14
N SER A 25 -4.81 -1.69 11.22
CA SER A 25 -6.00 -1.31 11.99
C SER A 25 -7.28 -2.01 11.52
N THR A 26 -7.29 -2.57 10.30
CA THR A 26 -8.43 -3.31 9.72
C THR A 26 -8.46 -4.79 10.09
N GLY A 27 -7.44 -5.30 10.80
CA GLY A 27 -7.27 -6.73 11.07
C GLY A 27 -6.50 -7.49 9.97
N ALA A 28 -6.02 -6.79 8.94
CA ALA A 28 -5.05 -7.35 8.00
C ALA A 28 -3.68 -7.57 8.68
N GLY A 29 -2.88 -8.50 8.15
CA GLY A 29 -1.58 -8.86 8.73
C GLY A 29 -1.65 -9.75 9.97
N VAL A 30 -2.76 -10.46 10.17
CA VAL A 30 -2.93 -11.45 11.23
C VAL A 30 -2.74 -12.86 10.68
N TYR A 31 -1.86 -13.66 11.29
CA TYR A 31 -1.56 -15.03 10.89
C TYR A 31 -1.67 -16.01 12.07
N ASP A 32 -2.03 -17.26 11.76
CA ASP A 32 -2.16 -18.39 12.69
C ASP A 32 -2.98 -18.03 13.96
N ASP A 33 -4.24 -17.63 13.74
CA ASP A 33 -5.20 -17.23 14.77
C ASP A 33 -4.67 -16.16 15.76
N GLY A 34 -3.89 -15.22 15.25
CA GLY A 34 -3.41 -14.08 16.02
C GLY A 34 -2.09 -14.30 16.76
N LYS A 35 -1.42 -15.44 16.55
CA LYS A 35 -0.06 -15.65 17.08
C LYS A 35 0.95 -14.68 16.47
N TYR A 36 0.68 -14.18 15.27
CA TYR A 36 1.46 -13.13 14.63
C TYR A 36 0.53 -12.03 14.15
N VAL A 37 0.84 -10.79 14.53
CA VAL A 37 0.09 -9.59 14.17
C VAL A 37 1.02 -8.61 13.47
N GLN A 38 0.43 -7.73 12.65
CA GLN A 38 1.17 -6.77 11.83
C GLN A 38 2.18 -7.44 10.88
N VAL A 39 1.85 -8.64 10.39
CA VAL A 39 2.66 -9.40 9.43
C VAL A 39 2.61 -8.72 8.07
N ALA A 40 3.78 -8.30 7.58
CA ALA A 40 3.99 -7.77 6.25
C ALA A 40 5.32 -8.27 5.68
N PHE A 41 5.38 -8.36 4.35
CA PHE A 41 6.64 -8.43 3.62
C PHE A 41 6.82 -7.12 2.85
N GLU A 42 8.02 -6.55 2.85
CA GLU A 42 8.31 -5.34 2.10
C GLU A 42 9.65 -5.42 1.38
N LEU A 43 9.71 -4.76 0.23
CA LEU A 43 10.92 -4.63 -0.58
C LEU A 43 11.02 -3.21 -1.13
N THR A 44 12.23 -2.66 -1.12
CA THR A 44 12.51 -1.34 -1.71
C THR A 44 12.72 -1.45 -3.22
N GLY A 45 12.25 -0.45 -3.96
CA GLY A 45 12.42 -0.34 -5.40
C GLY A 45 12.32 1.11 -5.87
N GLN A 46 12.32 1.30 -7.19
CA GLN A 46 12.17 2.61 -7.82
C GLN A 46 10.83 2.66 -8.58
N GLY A 47 9.94 3.56 -8.15
CA GLY A 47 8.75 3.94 -8.90
C GLY A 47 9.12 4.92 -10.00
N GLN A 48 8.43 4.85 -11.15
CA GLN A 48 8.62 5.78 -12.26
C GLN A 48 7.26 6.19 -12.83
N PHE A 49 7.05 7.50 -12.96
CA PHE A 49 5.84 8.06 -13.56
C PHE A 49 6.13 9.42 -14.21
N LYS A 50 5.25 9.88 -15.09
CA LYS A 50 5.32 11.21 -15.71
C LYS A 50 3.95 11.86 -15.60
N PRO A 51 3.75 12.86 -14.71
CA PRO A 51 2.49 13.59 -14.65
C PRO A 51 2.31 14.41 -15.94
N ILE A 52 1.11 14.42 -16.53
CA ILE A 52 0.84 15.11 -17.80
C ILE A 52 -0.07 16.31 -17.54
N ALA A 53 0.43 17.54 -17.73
CA ALA A 53 -0.33 18.76 -17.44
C ALA A 53 -1.61 18.85 -18.30
N ALA A 54 -1.48 18.53 -19.60
CA ALA A 54 -2.60 18.56 -20.55
C ALA A 54 -3.73 17.58 -20.21
N ALA A 55 -3.45 16.55 -19.41
CA ALA A 55 -4.44 15.59 -18.91
C ALA A 55 -4.99 15.95 -17.52
N GLY A 56 -4.60 17.10 -16.95
CA GLY A 56 -5.06 17.56 -15.64
C GLY A 56 -4.38 16.88 -14.45
N ALA A 57 -3.14 16.39 -14.61
CA ALA A 57 -2.41 15.77 -13.51
C ALA A 57 -2.03 16.79 -12.42
N ASP A 58 -2.31 16.46 -11.15
CA ASP A 58 -1.92 17.22 -9.96
C ASP A 58 -1.07 16.32 -9.04
N PRO A 59 0.26 16.23 -9.28
CA PRO A 59 1.10 15.29 -8.58
C PRO A 59 1.44 15.76 -7.16
N HIS A 60 1.24 14.91 -6.17
CA HIS A 60 1.77 15.14 -4.81
C HIS A 60 3.31 15.15 -4.77
N THR A 61 3.96 14.41 -5.68
CA THR A 61 5.42 14.31 -5.78
C THR A 61 5.86 14.48 -7.22
N GLY A 62 6.87 15.32 -7.44
CA GLY A 62 7.44 15.60 -8.75
C GLY A 62 6.77 16.77 -9.47
N ALA A 63 7.16 16.97 -10.73
CA ALA A 63 6.70 18.08 -11.56
C ALA A 63 5.94 17.59 -12.79
N VAL A 64 4.95 18.39 -13.22
CA VAL A 64 4.23 18.12 -14.47
C VAL A 64 5.15 18.15 -15.68
N ASP A 65 4.87 17.27 -16.63
CA ASP A 65 5.60 17.03 -17.86
C ASP A 65 7.08 16.61 -17.68
N GLN A 66 7.47 16.20 -16.47
CA GLN A 66 8.79 15.66 -16.15
C GLN A 66 8.71 14.18 -15.76
N LEU A 67 9.70 13.39 -16.20
CA LEU A 67 9.80 11.98 -15.81
C LEU A 67 10.37 11.90 -14.40
N GLU A 68 9.56 11.39 -13.48
CA GLU A 68 9.89 11.28 -12.06
C GLU A 68 10.33 9.87 -11.71
N ARG A 69 11.29 9.78 -10.79
CA ARG A 69 11.75 8.53 -10.19
C ARG A 69 11.83 8.70 -8.68
N VAL A 70 11.17 7.81 -7.95
CA VAL A 70 11.05 7.90 -6.49
C VAL A 70 11.40 6.56 -5.86
N LEU A 71 12.09 6.58 -4.71
CA LEU A 71 12.27 5.40 -3.88
C LEU A 71 10.93 4.99 -3.27
N GLU A 72 10.47 3.79 -3.58
CA GLU A 72 9.21 3.24 -3.08
C GLU A 72 9.44 1.90 -2.38
N TYR A 73 8.50 1.54 -1.52
CA TYR A 73 8.38 0.23 -0.93
C TYR A 73 7.18 -0.46 -1.54
N ARG A 74 7.38 -1.68 -2.04
CA ARG A 74 6.27 -2.59 -2.31
C ARG A 74 5.99 -3.38 -1.04
N VAL A 75 4.80 -3.21 -0.50
CA VAL A 75 4.34 -3.84 0.74
C VAL A 75 3.32 -4.92 0.39
N GLU A 76 3.45 -6.08 1.01
CA GLU A 76 2.57 -7.22 0.82
C GLU A 76 2.03 -7.72 2.17
N ILE A 77 0.71 -7.72 2.33
CA ILE A 77 0.03 -8.03 3.60
C ILE A 77 -1.06 -9.09 3.38
N LEU A 78 -1.11 -10.10 4.26
CA LEU A 78 -2.15 -11.12 4.27
C LEU A 78 -3.48 -10.53 4.77
N CYS A 79 -4.57 -10.79 4.06
CA CYS A 79 -5.93 -10.49 4.49
C CYS A 79 -6.74 -11.80 4.52
N VAL A 80 -7.30 -12.14 5.68
CA VAL A 80 -8.18 -13.31 5.83
C VAL A 80 -9.62 -12.85 5.78
N GLY A 81 -10.36 -13.31 4.77
CA GLY A 81 -11.73 -12.89 4.48
C GLY A 81 -11.83 -11.68 3.55
N ARG A 82 -12.88 -11.65 2.74
CA ARG A 82 -13.12 -10.60 1.75
C ARG A 82 -13.38 -9.23 2.38
N ASP A 83 -14.03 -9.20 3.53
CA ASP A 83 -14.37 -7.95 4.21
C ASP A 83 -13.13 -7.25 4.77
N VAL A 84 -12.19 -8.01 5.35
CA VAL A 84 -10.87 -7.48 5.77
C VAL A 84 -10.10 -6.94 4.57
N ALA A 85 -10.07 -7.68 3.45
CA ALA A 85 -9.39 -7.23 2.23
C ALA A 85 -9.98 -5.92 1.69
N LYS A 86 -11.31 -5.78 1.68
CA LYS A 86 -11.99 -4.53 1.27
C LYS A 86 -11.70 -3.38 2.24
N ALA A 87 -11.74 -3.64 3.55
CA ALA A 87 -11.45 -2.65 4.57
C ALA A 87 -10.01 -2.14 4.46
N ALA A 88 -9.04 -3.04 4.26
CA ALA A 88 -7.64 -2.68 4.05
C ALA A 88 -7.42 -1.78 2.83
N VAL A 89 -8.08 -2.07 1.70
CA VAL A 89 -8.05 -1.20 0.52
C VAL A 89 -8.71 0.16 0.79
N ALA A 90 -9.81 0.19 1.56
CA ALA A 90 -10.47 1.44 1.92
C ALA A 90 -9.62 2.31 2.88
N ALA A 91 -8.84 1.69 3.76
CA ALA A 91 -7.95 2.38 4.68
C ALA A 91 -6.82 3.14 3.96
N LEU A 92 -6.32 2.61 2.84
CA LEU A 92 -5.27 3.25 2.02
C LEU A 92 -5.73 4.51 1.25
N LYS A 93 -7.04 4.78 1.21
CA LYS A 93 -7.61 5.94 0.49
C LYS A 93 -7.83 7.17 1.38
N ARG A 94 -7.47 7.07 2.65
CA ARG A 94 -7.62 8.13 3.66
C ARG A 94 -6.26 8.76 3.92
#